data_AF-A0A167LL06-F1
#
_entry.id   AF-A0A167LL06-F1
#
_cell.length_a   1.000
_cell.length_b   1.000
_cell.length_c   1.000
_cell.angle_alpha   90.00
_cell.angle_beta   90.00
_cell.angle_gamma   90.00
#
_symmetry.space_group_name_H-M   'P 1'
#
loop_
_entity.id
_entity.type
_entity.pdbx_description
1 polymer ?
#
loop_
_entity_poly.entity_id
_entity_poly.type
_entity_poly.pdbx_seq_one_letter_code
_entity_poly.pdbx_strand_id
1 'polypeptide(L)'
;MAGIRCFKYAKWLLLALILWLSLAILYLTLPPGECIDDSASFAQALWDGRSLQRVYHTEEFIPREYRLPRVRRRRYLGLKYAYDRHSGVLRIRNEDVPLFPLLSPLSSTPSETSTSTPTPQHQPQQHSKLVIPWAKLGDTDGVNPPWFRTGDAVLLYSFVSREWGRILLTVERAPPPTSPDAENEEIVLHVVPARMATQREGTEDDAVPLGMPPLASLHFLPSSEGEPPTLVRVHFPPQPQSFGTSTYFSARYALLSVLAPSAMFAMALAELAGQLVKLLLIALGIVALLWIARELWMYRHEGDAEEREDARERQTAVLRKALREVLGPLYAPPNGGRHRERAARTLSDEEERFEPKEEV
;
A
#
# COMPACT_ATOMS: atom_id res chain seq x y z
N MET A 1 29.81 29.65 26.41
CA MET A 1 29.81 28.22 26.83
C MET A 1 28.81 27.31 26.10
N ALA A 2 27.88 27.81 25.27
CA ALA A 2 26.90 26.97 24.55
C ALA A 2 27.50 26.12 23.40
N GLY A 3 28.53 26.61 22.70
CA GLY A 3 29.10 25.94 21.52
C GLY A 3 29.74 24.57 21.78
N ILE A 4 30.36 24.35 22.95
CA ILE A 4 31.09 23.10 23.25
C ILE A 4 30.13 21.92 23.47
N ARG A 5 28.87 22.17 23.88
CA ARG A 5 27.87 21.10 24.07
C ARG A 5 27.28 20.62 22.75
N CYS A 6 27.19 21.48 21.74
CA CYS A 6 26.64 21.11 20.42
C CYS A 6 27.48 20.02 19.72
N PHE A 7 28.82 20.14 19.78
CA PHE A 7 29.73 19.15 19.19
C PHE A 7 29.60 17.74 19.79
N LYS A 8 29.21 17.61 21.06
CA LYS A 8 29.05 16.28 21.69
C LYS A 8 27.88 15.50 21.09
N TYR A 9 26.78 16.17 20.73
CA TYR A 9 25.61 15.51 20.14
C TYR A 9 25.78 15.22 18.65
N ALA A 10 26.55 16.06 17.94
CA ALA A 10 26.83 15.86 16.51
C ALA A 10 27.46 14.48 16.22
N LYS A 11 28.39 14.01 17.07
CA LYS A 11 29.00 12.68 16.94
C LYS A 11 27.97 11.55 17.02
N TRP A 12 27.04 11.62 17.96
CA TRP A 12 26.01 10.62 18.15
C TRP A 12 24.97 10.64 17.02
N LEU A 13 24.59 11.83 16.55
CA LEU A 13 23.70 11.98 15.41
C LEU A 13 24.31 11.42 14.13
N LEU A 14 25.60 11.68 13.88
CA LEU A 14 26.32 11.10 12.75
C LEU A 14 26.36 9.57 12.84
N LEU A 15 26.63 9.00 14.01
CA LEU A 15 26.64 7.56 14.20
C LEU A 15 25.24 6.95 13.97
N ALA A 16 24.19 7.57 14.52
CA ALA A 16 22.81 7.15 14.28
C ALA A 16 22.44 7.19 12.80
N LEU A 17 22.88 8.23 12.07
CA LEU A 17 22.67 8.34 10.63
C LEU A 17 23.41 7.25 9.85
N ILE A 18 24.68 6.98 10.18
CA ILE A 18 25.47 5.90 9.56
C ILE A 18 24.81 4.54 9.81
N LEU A 19 24.36 4.28 11.05
CA LEU A 19 23.68 3.04 11.40
C LEU A 19 22.37 2.90 10.63
N TRP A 20 21.56 3.96 10.58
CA TRP A 20 20.31 3.99 9.81
C TRP A 20 20.54 3.73 8.33
N LEU A 21 21.53 4.40 7.72
CA LEU A 21 21.92 4.18 6.32
C LEU A 21 22.40 2.75 6.09
N SER A 22 23.16 2.18 7.03
CA SER A 22 23.64 0.79 6.94
C SER A 22 22.47 -0.20 6.95
N LEU A 23 21.47 0.02 7.82
CA LEU A 23 20.24 -0.78 7.83
C LEU A 23 19.42 -0.61 6.55
N ALA A 24 19.34 0.61 6.02
CA ALA A 24 18.65 0.89 4.76
C ALA A 24 19.34 0.20 3.57
N ILE A 25 20.67 0.28 3.49
CA ILE A 25 21.47 -0.45 2.48
C ILE A 25 21.24 -1.95 2.64
N LEU A 26 21.33 -2.49 3.84
CA LEU A 26 21.06 -3.91 4.10
C LEU A 26 19.66 -4.30 3.58
N TYR A 27 18.62 -3.53 3.93
CA TYR A 27 17.25 -3.75 3.45
C TYR A 27 17.16 -3.78 1.92
N LEU A 28 17.78 -2.81 1.24
CA LEU A 28 17.79 -2.74 -0.22
C LEU A 28 18.56 -3.91 -0.84
N THR A 29 19.72 -4.25 -0.30
CA THR A 29 20.61 -5.30 -0.86
C THR A 29 20.16 -6.73 -0.58
N LEU A 30 19.11 -6.94 0.24
CA LEU A 30 18.61 -8.29 0.51
C LEU A 30 18.13 -8.95 -0.79
N PRO A 31 18.65 -10.16 -1.11
CA PRO A 31 18.30 -10.85 -2.35
C PRO A 31 16.80 -11.17 -2.40
N PRO A 32 16.19 -11.31 -3.60
CA PRO A 32 14.75 -11.54 -3.77
C PRO A 32 14.18 -12.62 -2.86
N GLY A 33 14.97 -13.67 -2.60
CA GLY A 33 14.55 -14.87 -1.89
C GLY A 33 13.79 -15.82 -2.80
N GLU A 34 13.73 -17.07 -2.34
CA GLU A 34 12.93 -18.11 -2.97
C GLU A 34 11.52 -18.10 -2.40
N CYS A 35 10.54 -18.40 -3.24
CA CYS A 35 9.17 -18.64 -2.82
C CYS A 35 8.97 -20.15 -2.87
N ILE A 36 8.87 -20.78 -1.70
CA ILE A 36 8.64 -22.22 -1.62
C ILE A 36 7.13 -22.42 -1.75
N ASP A 37 6.69 -22.75 -2.96
CA ASP A 37 5.29 -23.02 -3.30
C ASP A 37 5.01 -24.53 -3.36
N ASP A 38 5.22 -25.23 -2.23
CA ASP A 38 4.95 -26.67 -2.13
C ASP A 38 3.69 -26.95 -1.28
N SER A 39 2.69 -27.56 -1.91
CA SER A 39 1.40 -27.91 -1.30
C SER A 39 1.50 -28.83 -0.08
N ALA A 40 2.48 -29.73 -0.04
CA ALA A 40 2.68 -30.64 1.09
C ALA A 40 3.33 -29.88 2.26
N SER A 41 4.36 -29.08 1.98
CA SER A 41 4.98 -28.21 3.00
C SER A 41 3.99 -27.23 3.62
N PHE A 42 3.02 -26.72 2.84
CA PHE A 42 1.97 -25.85 3.33
C PHE A 42 0.97 -26.56 4.23
N ALA A 43 0.54 -27.76 3.86
CA ALA A 43 -0.31 -28.57 4.70
C ALA A 43 0.36 -28.86 6.03
N GLN A 44 1.63 -29.28 6.01
CA GLN A 44 2.40 -29.52 7.22
C GLN A 44 2.52 -28.25 8.08
N ALA A 45 2.83 -27.10 7.48
CA ALA A 45 2.95 -25.84 8.21
C ALA A 45 1.62 -25.44 8.88
N LEU A 46 0.49 -25.55 8.18
CA LEU A 46 -0.83 -25.30 8.77
C LEU A 46 -1.18 -26.33 9.84
N TRP A 47 -0.83 -27.60 9.62
CA TRP A 47 -1.05 -28.69 10.59
C TRP A 47 -0.27 -28.48 11.88
N ASP A 48 0.93 -27.92 11.79
CA ASP A 48 1.78 -27.53 12.94
C ASP A 48 1.28 -26.25 13.65
N GLY A 49 0.14 -25.69 13.22
CA GLY A 49 -0.41 -24.45 13.75
C GLY A 49 0.33 -23.18 13.31
N ARG A 50 1.26 -23.30 12.34
CA ARG A 50 1.90 -22.13 11.75
C ARG A 50 0.93 -21.44 10.82
N SER A 51 1.15 -20.14 10.63
CA SER A 51 0.35 -19.36 9.72
C SER A 51 1.01 -19.20 8.37
N LEU A 52 0.24 -19.35 7.30
CA LEU A 52 0.64 -19.06 5.93
C LEU A 52 0.08 -17.71 5.49
N GLN A 53 0.86 -16.97 4.72
CA GLN A 53 0.43 -15.69 4.17
C GLN A 53 0.46 -15.73 2.65
N ARG A 54 -0.64 -15.30 2.03
CA ARG A 54 -0.78 -15.26 0.57
C ARG A 54 -1.29 -13.92 0.10
N VAL A 55 -0.79 -13.50 -1.05
CA VAL A 55 -1.22 -12.29 -1.73
C VAL A 55 -1.90 -12.67 -3.03
N TYR A 56 -3.03 -12.03 -3.32
CA TYR A 56 -3.87 -12.31 -4.47
C TYR A 56 -4.10 -11.03 -5.27
N HIS A 57 -4.27 -11.18 -6.58
CA HIS A 57 -4.67 -10.06 -7.41
C HIS A 57 -6.14 -9.72 -7.17
N THR A 58 -6.43 -8.49 -6.73
CA THR A 58 -7.80 -8.08 -6.38
C THR A 58 -8.75 -8.21 -7.57
N GLU A 59 -8.26 -8.05 -8.80
CA GLU A 59 -9.11 -8.11 -10.00
C GLU A 59 -9.55 -9.49 -10.42
N GLU A 60 -8.80 -10.53 -10.04
CA GLU A 60 -9.10 -11.90 -10.43
C GLU A 60 -10.05 -12.57 -9.43
N PHE A 61 -9.93 -12.21 -8.15
CA PHE A 61 -10.67 -12.86 -7.06
C PHE A 61 -11.81 -12.02 -6.49
N ILE A 62 -11.85 -10.70 -6.76
CA ILE A 62 -12.91 -9.82 -6.25
C ILE A 62 -13.51 -9.01 -7.41
N PRO A 63 -14.73 -9.37 -7.85
CA PRO A 63 -15.44 -8.61 -8.87
C PRO A 63 -15.58 -7.15 -8.46
N ARG A 64 -15.46 -6.23 -9.43
CA ARG A 64 -15.39 -4.78 -9.19
C ARG A 64 -16.57 -4.25 -8.37
N GLU A 65 -17.75 -4.82 -8.58
CA GLU A 65 -18.98 -4.49 -7.87
C GLU A 65 -18.87 -4.69 -6.35
N TYR A 66 -18.21 -5.77 -5.90
CA TYR A 66 -18.17 -6.17 -4.48
C TYR A 66 -16.94 -5.69 -3.72
N ARG A 67 -16.05 -4.98 -4.41
CA ARG A 67 -14.94 -4.32 -3.74
C ARG A 67 -15.51 -3.20 -2.88
N LEU A 68 -15.29 -3.29 -1.57
CA LEU A 68 -15.48 -2.14 -0.68
C LEU A 68 -14.66 -0.95 -1.21
N PRO A 69 -15.07 0.31 -0.98
CA PRO A 69 -14.42 1.49 -1.58
C PRO A 69 -12.90 1.54 -1.39
N ARG A 70 -12.38 0.99 -0.29
CA ARG A 70 -10.93 0.89 -0.03
C ARG A 70 -10.25 -0.22 -0.84
N VAL A 71 -10.89 -1.38 -0.98
CA VAL A 71 -10.39 -2.52 -1.77
C VAL A 71 -10.36 -2.18 -3.26
N ARG A 72 -11.28 -1.30 -3.73
CA ARG A 72 -11.32 -0.85 -5.14
C ARG A 72 -10.03 -0.18 -5.61
N ARG A 73 -9.28 0.43 -4.70
CA ARG A 73 -8.14 1.28 -5.04
C ARG A 73 -6.82 0.52 -5.13
N ARG A 74 -6.77 -0.75 -4.71
CA ARG A 74 -5.53 -1.52 -4.56
C ARG A 74 -5.52 -2.76 -5.45
N ARG A 75 -4.37 -3.00 -6.09
CA ARG A 75 -4.17 -4.09 -7.05
C ARG A 75 -4.10 -5.45 -6.37
N TYR A 76 -3.61 -5.48 -5.13
CA TYR A 76 -3.41 -6.73 -4.40
C TYR A 76 -4.05 -6.72 -3.01
N LEU A 77 -4.39 -7.92 -2.56
CA LEU A 77 -4.85 -8.18 -1.21
C LEU A 77 -4.05 -9.34 -0.58
N GLY A 78 -3.72 -9.22 0.69
CA GLY A 78 -3.01 -10.24 1.47
C GLY A 78 -3.90 -10.85 2.55
N LEU A 79 -4.00 -12.17 2.55
CA LEU A 79 -4.68 -12.97 3.57
C LEU A 79 -3.69 -13.83 4.35
N LYS A 80 -4.04 -14.12 5.60
CA LYS A 80 -3.27 -14.96 6.51
C LYS A 80 -4.15 -16.14 6.92
N TYR A 81 -3.68 -17.35 6.70
CA TYR A 81 -4.36 -18.59 7.06
C TYR A 81 -3.62 -19.24 8.22
N ALA A 82 -4.33 -19.76 9.20
CA ALA A 82 -3.80 -20.66 10.21
C ALA A 82 -4.85 -21.73 10.48
N TYR A 83 -4.42 -22.95 10.81
CA TYR A 83 -5.33 -24.04 11.11
C TYR A 83 -5.03 -24.57 12.50
N ASP A 84 -6.06 -24.75 13.31
CA ASP A 84 -5.96 -25.41 14.60
C ASP A 84 -6.56 -26.81 14.50
N ARG A 85 -5.68 -27.81 14.45
CA ARG A 85 -6.06 -29.23 14.32
C ARG A 85 -6.90 -29.75 15.48
N HIS A 86 -6.78 -29.15 16.67
CA HIS A 86 -7.49 -29.62 17.86
C HIS A 86 -8.94 -29.16 17.86
N SER A 87 -9.17 -27.92 17.41
CA SER A 87 -10.51 -27.34 17.32
C SER A 87 -11.15 -27.49 15.94
N GLY A 88 -10.41 -27.98 14.94
CA GLY A 88 -10.88 -28.05 13.55
C GLY A 88 -11.26 -26.68 12.99
N VAL A 89 -10.62 -25.61 13.49
CA VAL A 89 -10.92 -24.23 13.11
C VAL A 89 -9.88 -23.72 12.13
N LEU A 90 -10.33 -23.26 10.97
CA LEU A 90 -9.53 -22.48 10.05
C LEU A 90 -9.63 -21.00 10.42
N ARG A 91 -8.52 -20.41 10.82
CA ARG A 91 -8.41 -18.98 11.09
C ARG A 91 -8.00 -18.25 9.82
N ILE A 92 -8.89 -17.43 9.30
CA ILE A 92 -8.59 -16.49 8.22
C ILE A 92 -8.34 -15.13 8.88
N ARG A 93 -7.07 -14.89 9.22
CA ARG A 93 -6.55 -13.76 9.99
C ARG A 93 -7.20 -13.58 11.37
N ASN A 94 -8.35 -12.92 11.44
CA ASN A 94 -9.04 -12.54 12.67
C ASN A 94 -10.44 -13.16 12.78
N GLU A 95 -10.79 -14.04 11.85
CA GLU A 95 -12.06 -14.73 11.82
C GLU A 95 -11.81 -16.24 11.93
N ASP A 96 -12.56 -16.87 12.82
CA ASP A 96 -12.48 -18.30 13.12
C ASP A 96 -13.59 -19.03 12.35
N VAL A 97 -13.23 -19.97 11.48
CA VAL A 97 -14.16 -20.74 10.65
C VAL A 97 -14.15 -22.20 11.11
N PRO A 98 -15.21 -22.69 11.79
CA PRO A 98 -15.29 -24.09 12.18
C PRO A 98 -15.47 -24.97 10.95
N LEU A 99 -14.57 -25.94 10.75
CA LEU A 99 -14.60 -26.82 9.57
C LEU A 99 -15.33 -28.15 9.82
N PHE A 100 -15.48 -28.60 11.07
CA PHE A 100 -16.10 -29.90 11.37
C PHE A 100 -17.48 -30.15 10.73
N PRO A 101 -18.41 -29.17 10.67
CA PRO A 101 -19.68 -29.38 9.97
C PRO A 101 -19.51 -29.69 8.48
N LEU A 102 -18.49 -29.11 7.84
CA LEU A 102 -18.19 -29.31 6.41
C LEU A 102 -17.43 -30.61 6.14
N LEU A 103 -16.65 -31.06 7.13
CA LEU A 103 -15.85 -32.28 7.06
C LEU A 103 -16.64 -33.55 7.39
N SER A 104 -17.84 -33.42 7.97
CA SER A 104 -18.71 -34.57 8.24
C SER A 104 -19.11 -35.26 6.93
N PRO A 105 -19.08 -36.60 6.83
CA PRO A 105 -19.48 -37.31 5.62
C PRO A 105 -20.93 -36.90 5.26
N LEU A 106 -21.18 -36.59 3.98
CA LEU A 106 -22.55 -36.40 3.52
C LEU A 106 -23.22 -37.75 3.69
N SER A 107 -24.11 -37.89 4.67
CA SER A 107 -24.91 -39.10 4.83
C SER A 107 -25.76 -39.28 3.58
N SER A 108 -25.23 -40.04 2.62
CA SER A 108 -25.94 -40.49 1.43
C SER A 108 -26.93 -41.56 1.87
N THR A 109 -27.93 -41.17 2.65
CA THR A 109 -29.08 -42.02 2.90
C THR A 109 -29.91 -41.94 1.61
N PRO A 110 -29.99 -43.02 0.80
CA PRO A 110 -30.86 -43.01 -0.35
C PRO A 110 -32.28 -42.82 0.17
N SER A 111 -32.89 -41.69 -0.16
CA SER A 111 -34.29 -41.43 0.10
C SER A 111 -35.13 -42.42 -0.73
N GLU A 112 -35.36 -43.61 -0.20
CA GLU A 112 -36.33 -44.56 -0.73
C GLU A 112 -37.72 -43.94 -0.60
N THR A 113 -38.25 -43.51 -1.75
CA THR A 113 -39.65 -43.57 -2.15
C THR A 113 -40.68 -43.47 -1.01
N SER A 114 -40.80 -42.31 -0.37
CA SER A 114 -41.87 -42.07 0.61
C SER A 114 -42.69 -40.83 0.21
N THR A 115 -43.88 -41.12 -0.31
CA THR A 115 -44.90 -40.23 -0.87
C THR A 115 -45.66 -39.44 0.21
N SER A 116 -44.97 -38.85 1.19
CA SER A 116 -45.62 -38.13 2.28
C SER A 116 -44.93 -36.81 2.62
N THR A 117 -45.63 -35.73 2.24
CA THR A 117 -45.66 -34.41 2.91
C THR A 117 -44.34 -33.63 2.94
N PRO A 118 -44.27 -32.45 2.26
CA PRO A 118 -43.05 -31.64 2.18
C PRO A 118 -42.78 -30.96 3.53
N THR A 119 -42.05 -31.64 4.40
CA THR A 119 -41.38 -31.00 5.54
C THR A 119 -40.05 -30.47 4.99
N PRO A 120 -39.67 -29.20 5.21
CA PRO A 120 -38.42 -28.65 4.71
C PRO A 120 -37.24 -29.38 5.37
N GLN A 121 -36.77 -30.44 4.73
CA GLN A 121 -35.54 -31.13 5.10
C GLN A 121 -34.38 -30.15 4.88
N HIS A 122 -33.71 -29.78 5.97
CA HIS A 122 -32.48 -29.03 5.93
C HIS A 122 -31.45 -29.79 5.09
N GLN A 123 -31.15 -29.28 3.91
CA GLN A 123 -30.04 -29.78 3.09
C GLN A 123 -28.75 -29.71 3.94
N PRO A 124 -27.89 -30.75 3.89
CA PRO A 124 -26.62 -30.73 4.60
C PRO A 124 -25.86 -29.45 4.24
N GLN A 125 -25.37 -28.72 5.24
CA GLN A 125 -24.70 -27.44 5.05
C GLN A 125 -23.45 -27.62 4.19
N GLN A 126 -23.54 -27.25 2.90
CA GLN A 126 -22.43 -27.34 1.96
C GLN A 126 -21.47 -26.14 2.08
N HIS A 127 -21.84 -25.12 2.84
CA HIS A 127 -21.10 -23.88 3.01
C HIS A 127 -21.05 -23.46 4.48
N SER A 128 -19.94 -22.85 4.87
CA SER A 128 -19.80 -22.21 6.17
C SER A 128 -20.66 -20.95 6.25
N LYS A 129 -20.84 -20.46 7.47
CA LYS A 129 -21.29 -19.08 7.69
C LYS A 129 -20.38 -18.09 6.95
N LEU A 130 -20.95 -16.99 6.48
CA LEU A 130 -20.24 -15.84 5.93
C LEU A 130 -19.15 -15.35 6.89
N VAL A 131 -17.93 -15.21 6.36
CA VAL A 131 -16.73 -14.80 7.07
C VAL A 131 -16.28 -13.44 6.52
N ILE A 132 -15.93 -12.49 7.40
CA ILE A 132 -15.55 -11.13 6.98
C ILE A 132 -14.14 -10.77 7.45
N PRO A 133 -13.10 -11.48 6.97
CA PRO A 133 -11.75 -11.22 7.45
C PRO A 133 -11.24 -9.86 7.00
N TRP A 134 -10.35 -9.30 7.79
CA TRP A 134 -9.54 -8.20 7.34
C TRP A 134 -8.46 -8.72 6.37
N ALA A 135 -8.25 -8.06 5.25
CA ALA A 135 -7.12 -8.27 4.35
C ALA A 135 -6.14 -7.10 4.43
N LYS A 136 -4.86 -7.39 4.23
CA LYS A 136 -3.83 -6.38 3.95
C LYS A 136 -4.05 -5.89 2.54
N LEU A 137 -4.08 -4.58 2.31
CA LEU A 137 -4.17 -4.04 0.95
C LEU A 137 -2.84 -3.40 0.59
N GLY A 138 -2.43 -3.58 -0.65
CA GLY A 138 -1.19 -2.96 -1.12
C GLY A 138 -1.00 -3.07 -2.60
N ASP A 139 0.02 -2.37 -3.05
CA ASP A 139 0.49 -2.37 -4.42
C ASP A 139 1.97 -2.79 -4.46
N THR A 140 2.46 -3.08 -5.65
CA THR A 140 3.88 -3.41 -5.88
C THR A 140 4.74 -2.17 -6.09
N ASP A 141 4.14 -1.01 -6.33
CA ASP A 141 4.83 0.25 -6.52
C ASP A 141 5.16 0.96 -5.18
N GLY A 142 6.10 1.90 -5.25
CA GLY A 142 6.48 2.76 -4.12
C GLY A 142 7.71 2.28 -3.35
N VAL A 143 7.53 1.94 -2.06
CA VAL A 143 8.61 1.79 -1.07
C VAL A 143 9.51 0.57 -1.32
N ASN A 144 9.06 -0.37 -2.15
CA ASN A 144 9.75 -1.64 -2.35
C ASN A 144 10.63 -1.59 -3.62
N PRO A 145 11.85 -2.11 -3.55
CA PRO A 145 12.68 -2.30 -4.73
C PRO A 145 12.03 -3.24 -5.75
N PRO A 146 12.30 -3.06 -7.06
CA PRO A 146 11.68 -3.87 -8.11
C PRO A 146 12.09 -5.35 -8.08
N TRP A 147 13.20 -5.69 -7.41
CA TRP A 147 13.62 -7.09 -7.23
C TRP A 147 12.94 -7.78 -6.05
N PHE A 148 12.13 -7.09 -5.26
CA PHE A 148 11.36 -7.76 -4.21
C PHE A 148 10.27 -8.60 -4.83
N ARG A 149 10.04 -9.80 -4.28
CA ARG A 149 8.93 -10.65 -4.69
C ARG A 149 7.61 -9.91 -4.45
N THR A 150 6.65 -10.06 -5.36
CA THR A 150 5.34 -9.39 -5.30
C THR A 150 4.65 -9.58 -3.95
N GLY A 151 4.66 -10.80 -3.41
CA GLY A 151 4.09 -11.10 -2.10
C GLY A 151 4.72 -10.26 -0.98
N ASP A 152 6.06 -10.19 -0.94
CA ASP A 152 6.77 -9.36 0.04
C ASP A 152 6.45 -7.88 -0.15
N ALA A 153 6.53 -7.38 -1.38
CA ALA A 153 6.30 -5.97 -1.69
C ALA A 153 4.93 -5.51 -1.22
N VAL A 154 3.86 -6.24 -1.56
CA VAL A 154 2.49 -5.89 -1.16
C VAL A 154 2.33 -5.90 0.35
N LEU A 155 2.90 -6.90 1.03
CA LEU A 155 2.77 -7.04 2.48
C LEU A 155 3.58 -5.98 3.24
N LEU A 156 4.79 -5.66 2.78
CA LEU A 156 5.62 -4.57 3.32
C LEU A 156 4.98 -3.20 3.05
N TYR A 157 4.39 -3.01 1.86
CA TYR A 157 3.61 -1.82 1.54
C TYR A 157 2.47 -1.64 2.55
N SER A 158 1.66 -2.68 2.75
CA SER A 158 0.52 -2.64 3.68
C SER A 158 0.93 -2.30 5.11
N PHE A 159 2.15 -2.66 5.50
CA PHE A 159 2.70 -2.32 6.81
C PHE A 159 3.00 -0.83 6.95
N VAL A 160 3.60 -0.22 5.91
CA VAL A 160 3.93 1.20 5.89
C VAL A 160 2.68 2.06 5.75
N SER A 161 1.80 1.72 4.79
CA SER A 161 0.56 2.45 4.52
C SER A 161 -0.50 2.24 5.60
N ARG A 162 -0.38 1.17 6.40
CA ARG A 162 -1.38 0.72 7.39
C ARG A 162 -2.76 0.55 6.76
N GLU A 163 -2.79 0.09 5.51
CA GLU A 163 -4.03 -0.10 4.77
C GLU A 163 -4.57 -1.51 4.89
N TRP A 164 -5.86 -1.57 5.22
CA TRP A 164 -6.60 -2.80 5.42
C TRP A 164 -8.01 -2.67 4.83
N GLY A 165 -8.53 -3.77 4.31
CA GLY A 165 -9.89 -3.88 3.78
C GLY A 165 -10.61 -5.07 4.39
N ARG A 166 -11.94 -5.07 4.38
CA ARG A 166 -12.74 -6.25 4.68
C ARG A 166 -13.10 -6.96 3.39
N ILE A 167 -13.11 -8.28 3.41
CA ILE A 167 -13.50 -9.12 2.27
C ILE A 167 -14.57 -10.09 2.77
N LEU A 168 -15.54 -10.42 1.91
CA LEU A 168 -16.59 -11.38 2.22
C LEU A 168 -16.16 -12.74 1.67
N LEU A 169 -15.92 -13.71 2.55
CA LEU A 169 -15.49 -15.07 2.21
C LEU A 169 -16.48 -16.10 2.77
N THR A 170 -16.51 -17.26 2.15
CA THR A 170 -17.17 -18.48 2.64
C THR A 170 -16.24 -19.66 2.41
N VAL A 171 -16.37 -20.70 3.24
CA VAL A 171 -15.71 -21.98 3.01
C VAL A 171 -16.77 -22.95 2.55
N GLU A 172 -16.61 -23.51 1.36
CA GLU A 172 -17.55 -24.46 0.79
C GLU A 172 -16.88 -25.81 0.57
N ARG A 173 -17.67 -26.87 0.66
CA ARG A 173 -17.20 -28.21 0.29
C ARG A 173 -17.28 -28.35 -1.22
N ALA A 174 -16.17 -28.73 -1.85
CA ALA A 174 -16.14 -29.00 -3.27
C ALA A 174 -17.09 -30.17 -3.60
N PRO A 175 -17.76 -30.16 -4.77
CA PRO A 175 -18.48 -31.34 -5.23
C PRO A 175 -17.50 -32.51 -5.36
N PRO A 176 -17.90 -33.74 -5.00
CA PRO A 176 -17.04 -34.90 -5.18
C PRO A 176 -16.66 -35.01 -6.66
N PRO A 177 -15.39 -35.35 -6.98
CA PRO A 177 -14.98 -35.51 -8.35
C PRO A 177 -15.83 -36.60 -9.01
N THR A 178 -16.41 -36.30 -10.17
CA THR A 178 -17.24 -37.27 -10.93
C THR A 178 -16.41 -38.40 -11.55
N SER A 179 -15.09 -38.36 -11.43
CA SER A 179 -14.20 -39.36 -12.01
C SER A 179 -14.23 -40.67 -11.21
N PRO A 180 -14.51 -41.82 -11.85
CA PRO A 180 -14.57 -43.12 -11.19
C PRO A 180 -13.21 -43.61 -10.63
N ASP A 181 -12.10 -42.97 -11.01
CA ASP A 181 -10.74 -43.37 -10.61
C ASP A 181 -10.22 -42.64 -9.35
N ALA A 182 -11.06 -41.83 -8.69
CA ALA A 182 -10.68 -41.14 -7.45
C ALA A 182 -10.77 -42.11 -6.24
N GLU A 183 -9.84 -43.05 -6.14
CA GLU A 183 -9.76 -44.06 -5.07
C GLU A 183 -9.56 -43.47 -3.66
N ASN A 184 -9.22 -42.18 -3.54
CA ASN A 184 -9.16 -41.49 -2.26
C ASN A 184 -10.36 -40.54 -2.13
N GLU A 185 -11.25 -40.82 -1.18
CA GLU A 185 -12.35 -39.94 -0.76
C GLU A 185 -11.83 -38.67 -0.06
N GLU A 186 -10.93 -37.92 -0.69
CA GLU A 186 -10.43 -36.65 -0.17
C GLU A 186 -11.60 -35.66 -0.07
N ILE A 187 -11.79 -35.11 1.11
CA ILE A 187 -12.73 -34.02 1.34
C ILE A 187 -12.01 -32.72 1.01
N VAL A 188 -12.45 -32.06 -0.06
CA VAL A 188 -11.88 -30.79 -0.50
C VAL A 188 -12.75 -29.63 0.00
N LEU A 189 -12.15 -28.70 0.73
CA LEU A 189 -12.78 -27.45 1.13
C LEU A 189 -12.17 -26.28 0.37
N HIS A 190 -13.02 -25.48 -0.26
CA HIS A 190 -12.63 -24.27 -0.99
C HIS A 190 -12.93 -23.02 -0.17
N VAL A 191 -11.93 -22.14 -0.05
CA VAL A 191 -12.12 -20.78 0.46
C VAL A 191 -12.46 -19.89 -0.74
N VAL A 192 -13.69 -19.41 -0.80
CA VAL A 192 -14.21 -18.63 -1.93
C VAL A 192 -14.77 -17.28 -1.48
N PRO A 193 -14.83 -16.28 -2.37
CA PRO A 193 -15.60 -15.06 -2.12
C PRO A 193 -17.10 -15.38 -1.95
N ALA A 194 -17.73 -14.79 -0.94
CA ALA A 194 -19.06 -15.18 -0.45
C ALA A 194 -20.22 -15.20 -1.46
N ARG A 195 -20.12 -14.48 -2.58
CA ARG A 195 -21.18 -14.47 -3.61
C ARG A 195 -21.32 -15.79 -4.38
N MET A 196 -20.38 -16.73 -4.24
CA MET A 196 -20.58 -18.10 -4.73
C MET A 196 -21.62 -18.89 -3.90
N ALA A 197 -21.77 -18.57 -2.61
CA ALA A 197 -22.69 -19.30 -1.74
C ALA A 197 -24.16 -18.86 -1.87
N THR A 198 -24.42 -17.56 -2.09
CA THR A 198 -25.79 -16.98 -2.08
C THR A 198 -26.54 -17.11 -3.42
N GLN A 199 -25.86 -17.44 -4.53
CA GLN A 199 -26.53 -17.62 -5.82
C GLN A 199 -27.32 -18.93 -5.94
N ARG A 200 -26.99 -19.95 -5.14
CA ARG A 200 -27.77 -21.21 -5.11
C ARG A 200 -29.16 -21.04 -4.48
N GLU A 201 -29.42 -19.93 -3.78
CA GLU A 201 -30.72 -19.61 -3.17
C GLU A 201 -31.67 -18.80 -4.08
N GLY A 202 -31.30 -18.52 -5.32
CA GLY A 202 -32.26 -18.28 -6.41
C GLY A 202 -33.07 -16.97 -6.38
N THR A 203 -32.44 -15.80 -6.14
CA THR A 203 -33.18 -14.51 -6.18
C THR A 203 -32.56 -13.34 -6.95
N GLU A 204 -31.46 -13.47 -7.73
CA GLU A 204 -30.99 -12.32 -8.54
C GLU A 204 -30.57 -12.74 -9.97
N ASP A 205 -31.17 -12.08 -10.96
CA ASP A 205 -31.00 -12.22 -12.43
C ASP A 205 -29.59 -11.85 -12.93
N ASP A 206 -28.66 -11.49 -12.05
CA ASP A 206 -27.28 -11.21 -12.42
C ASP A 206 -26.43 -12.48 -12.28
N ALA A 207 -26.16 -13.12 -13.42
CA ALA A 207 -25.20 -14.21 -13.54
C ALA A 207 -23.78 -13.70 -13.22
N VAL A 208 -23.42 -13.65 -11.93
CA VAL A 208 -22.01 -13.63 -11.51
C VAL A 208 -21.32 -14.81 -12.21
N PRO A 209 -20.16 -14.60 -12.85
CA PRO A 209 -19.48 -15.66 -13.58
C PRO A 209 -19.17 -16.84 -12.64
N LEU A 210 -19.91 -17.93 -12.84
CA LEU A 210 -19.58 -19.27 -12.36
C LEU A 210 -18.17 -19.59 -12.87
N GLY A 211 -17.17 -19.64 -11.98
CA GLY A 211 -15.80 -20.00 -12.34
C GLY A 211 -14.66 -19.15 -11.79
N MET A 212 -14.88 -18.30 -10.78
CA MET A 212 -13.73 -17.72 -10.07
C MET A 212 -12.95 -18.83 -9.35
N PRO A 213 -11.61 -18.88 -9.48
CA PRO A 213 -10.81 -19.88 -8.79
C PRO A 213 -10.86 -19.68 -7.27
N PRO A 214 -10.81 -20.75 -6.47
CA PRO A 214 -10.79 -20.64 -5.01
C PRO A 214 -9.50 -19.95 -4.55
N LEU A 215 -9.58 -19.15 -3.49
CA LEU A 215 -8.40 -18.52 -2.88
C LEU A 215 -7.46 -19.54 -2.25
N ALA A 216 -8.02 -20.63 -1.71
CA ALA A 216 -7.30 -21.78 -1.19
C ALA A 216 -8.18 -23.04 -1.29
N SER A 217 -7.56 -24.18 -1.56
CA SER A 217 -8.19 -25.49 -1.50
C SER A 217 -7.48 -26.34 -0.45
N LEU A 218 -8.24 -26.81 0.54
CA LEU A 218 -7.76 -27.63 1.64
C LEU A 218 -8.21 -29.07 1.41
N HIS A 219 -7.28 -30.00 1.31
CA HIS A 219 -7.53 -31.41 1.06
C HIS A 219 -7.38 -32.19 2.37
N PHE A 220 -8.48 -32.78 2.82
CA PHE A 220 -8.52 -33.58 4.02
C PHE A 220 -8.71 -35.06 3.68
N LEU A 221 -7.95 -35.93 4.35
CA LEU A 221 -8.29 -37.35 4.39
C LEU A 221 -9.32 -37.60 5.48
N PRO A 222 -10.41 -38.33 5.18
CA PRO A 222 -11.35 -38.76 6.19
C PRO A 222 -10.62 -39.68 7.17
N SER A 223 -10.85 -39.49 8.47
CA SER A 223 -10.27 -40.35 9.49
C SER A 223 -11.16 -41.57 9.73
N SER A 224 -10.54 -42.71 10.03
CA SER A 224 -11.25 -43.86 10.59
C SER A 224 -11.82 -43.52 11.97
N GLU A 225 -12.89 -44.23 12.36
CA GLU A 225 -13.75 -43.97 13.52
C GLU A 225 -13.03 -43.31 14.72
N GLY A 226 -13.36 -42.04 14.99
CA GLY A 226 -12.97 -41.31 16.21
C GLY A 226 -11.77 -40.37 16.08
N GLU A 227 -11.02 -40.41 14.98
CA GLU A 227 -9.91 -39.49 14.77
C GLU A 227 -10.32 -38.22 13.98
N PRO A 228 -9.67 -37.07 14.22
CA PRO A 228 -9.93 -35.87 13.45
C PRO A 228 -9.38 -36.01 12.01
N PRO A 229 -10.08 -35.46 11.00
CA PRO A 229 -9.62 -35.50 9.62
C PRO A 229 -8.24 -34.86 9.46
N THR A 230 -7.38 -35.49 8.65
CA THR A 230 -5.99 -35.05 8.48
C THR A 230 -5.85 -34.15 7.27
N LEU A 231 -5.29 -32.94 7.45
CA LEU A 231 -5.00 -32.01 6.35
C LEU A 231 -3.75 -32.50 5.61
N VAL A 232 -3.90 -32.96 4.38
CA VAL A 232 -2.81 -33.56 3.61
C VAL A 232 -2.19 -32.59 2.63
N ARG A 233 -3.02 -31.76 1.98
CA ARG A 233 -2.54 -30.81 0.96
C ARG A 233 -3.27 -29.50 1.06
N VAL A 234 -2.54 -28.43 0.80
CA VAL A 234 -3.10 -27.08 0.69
C VAL A 234 -2.66 -26.53 -0.66
N HIS A 235 -3.63 -26.30 -1.53
CA HIS A 235 -3.39 -25.73 -2.84
C HIS A 235 -3.78 -24.25 -2.84
N PHE A 236 -2.93 -23.43 -3.44
CA PHE A 236 -3.21 -22.03 -3.72
C PHE A 236 -3.14 -21.83 -5.24
N PRO A 237 -3.89 -20.88 -5.81
CA PRO A 237 -3.81 -20.56 -7.22
C PRO A 237 -2.35 -20.33 -7.67
N PRO A 238 -1.93 -20.87 -8.81
CA PRO A 238 -0.55 -20.71 -9.26
C PRO A 238 -0.23 -19.24 -9.59
N GLN A 239 1.06 -18.92 -9.68
CA GLN A 239 1.48 -17.62 -10.20
C GLN A 239 1.02 -17.47 -11.65
N PRO A 240 0.53 -16.29 -12.07
CA PRO A 240 0.62 -14.98 -11.40
C PRO A 240 -0.59 -14.62 -10.50
N GLN A 241 -1.48 -15.57 -10.21
CA GLN A 241 -2.75 -15.27 -9.53
C GLN A 241 -2.59 -15.13 -8.02
N SER A 242 -1.73 -15.97 -7.43
CA SER A 242 -1.32 -15.84 -6.03
C SER A 242 0.20 -15.80 -5.87
N PHE A 243 0.64 -15.11 -4.83
CA PHE A 243 2.04 -14.92 -4.49
C PHE A 243 2.28 -15.27 -3.02
N GLY A 244 3.32 -16.06 -2.77
CA GLY A 244 3.81 -16.35 -1.42
C GLY A 244 4.81 -15.30 -0.93
N THR A 245 5.16 -15.39 0.35
CA THR A 245 6.27 -14.64 0.94
C THR A 245 7.61 -15.30 0.63
N SER A 246 8.65 -14.50 0.43
CA SER A 246 10.01 -15.02 0.28
C SER A 246 10.60 -15.52 1.60
N THR A 247 11.67 -16.32 1.51
CA THR A 247 12.46 -16.74 2.68
C THR A 247 13.03 -15.57 3.50
N TYR A 248 13.24 -14.40 2.88
CA TYR A 248 13.77 -13.20 3.55
C TYR A 248 12.68 -12.23 4.05
N PHE A 249 11.39 -12.57 3.89
CA PHE A 249 10.28 -11.70 4.27
C PHE A 249 10.37 -11.23 5.72
N SER A 250 10.64 -12.13 6.67
CA SER A 250 10.75 -11.81 8.09
C SER A 250 11.89 -10.84 8.39
N ALA A 251 13.03 -11.00 7.72
CA ALA A 251 14.17 -10.10 7.87
C ALA A 251 13.86 -8.70 7.29
N ARG A 252 13.24 -8.64 6.11
CA ARG A 252 12.77 -7.39 5.49
C ARG A 252 11.77 -6.66 6.39
N TYR A 253 10.81 -7.40 6.94
CA TYR A 253 9.81 -6.87 7.86
C TYR A 253 10.45 -6.29 9.13
N ALA A 254 11.43 -7.00 9.71
CA ALA A 254 12.15 -6.53 10.89
C ALA A 254 12.99 -5.27 10.61
N LEU A 255 13.67 -5.20 9.47
CA LEU A 255 14.40 -3.98 9.08
C LEU A 255 13.44 -2.81 8.84
N LEU A 256 12.33 -3.06 8.14
CA LEU A 256 11.34 -2.03 7.82
C LEU A 256 10.61 -1.53 9.07
N SER A 257 10.41 -2.37 10.08
CA SER A 257 9.79 -1.95 11.35
C SER A 257 10.65 -0.97 12.16
N VAL A 258 11.97 -0.95 11.93
CA VAL A 258 12.91 0.04 12.49
C VAL A 258 13.06 1.25 11.57
N LEU A 259 13.21 1.01 10.26
CA LEU A 259 13.46 2.07 9.27
C LEU A 259 12.25 2.98 9.05
N ALA A 260 11.03 2.44 8.97
CA ALA A 260 9.85 3.25 8.65
C ALA A 260 9.50 4.28 9.73
N PRO A 261 9.44 3.94 11.04
CA PRO A 261 9.16 4.94 12.07
C PRO A 261 10.25 6.01 12.19
N SER A 262 11.52 5.63 12.03
CA SER A 262 12.64 6.57 12.08
C SER A 262 12.65 7.52 10.88
N ALA A 263 12.30 7.04 9.68
CA ALA A 263 12.11 7.89 8.52
C ALA A 263 10.95 8.88 8.71
N MET A 264 9.80 8.41 9.22
CA MET A 264 8.65 9.30 9.51
C MET A 264 9.01 10.36 10.54
N PHE A 265 9.78 9.99 11.58
CA PHE A 265 10.25 10.94 12.58
C PHE A 265 11.19 11.98 11.98
N ALA A 266 12.14 11.57 11.12
CA ALA A 266 13.03 12.50 10.43
C ALA A 266 12.29 13.47 9.51
N MET A 267 11.28 12.98 8.77
CA MET A 267 10.41 13.83 7.95
C MET A 267 9.63 14.85 8.80
N ALA A 268 9.03 14.40 9.91
CA ALA A 268 8.31 15.30 10.82
C ALA A 268 9.23 16.38 11.43
N LEU A 269 10.47 16.04 11.79
CA LEU A 269 11.46 17.01 12.25
C LEU A 269 11.86 18.00 11.15
N ALA A 270 12.03 17.54 9.92
CA ALA A 270 12.34 18.40 8.79
C ALA A 270 11.18 19.37 8.48
N GLU A 271 9.94 18.90 8.53
CA GLU A 271 8.74 19.74 8.38
C GLU A 271 8.66 20.80 9.48
N LEU A 272 8.88 20.42 10.74
CA LEU A 272 8.89 21.34 11.88
C LEU A 272 10.02 22.38 11.72
N ALA A 273 11.22 21.97 11.33
CA ALA A 273 12.33 22.87 11.07
C ALA A 273 12.00 23.86 9.94
N GLY A 274 11.38 23.38 8.86
CA GLY A 274 10.90 24.22 7.76
C GLY A 274 9.84 25.24 8.22
N GLN A 275 8.91 24.84 9.09
CA GLN A 275 7.92 25.75 9.67
C GLN A 275 8.58 26.80 10.58
N LEU A 276 9.57 26.43 11.39
CA LEU A 276 10.30 27.37 12.24
C LEU A 276 11.08 28.40 11.41
N VAL A 277 11.76 27.96 10.34
CA VAL A 277 12.45 28.88 9.41
C VAL A 277 11.44 29.83 8.78
N LYS A 278 10.28 29.34 8.34
CA LYS A 278 9.22 30.18 7.78
C LYS A 278 8.73 31.22 8.79
N LEU A 279 8.48 30.83 10.04
CA LEU A 279 8.06 31.76 11.10
C LEU A 279 9.14 32.80 11.41
N LEU A 280 10.41 32.41 11.44
CA LEU A 280 11.53 33.33 11.65
C LEU A 280 11.63 34.36 10.52
N LEU A 281 11.46 33.93 9.26
CA LEU A 281 11.42 34.84 8.11
C LEU A 281 10.23 35.82 8.19
N ILE A 282 9.06 35.35 8.60
CA ILE A 282 7.88 36.22 8.80
C ILE A 282 8.16 37.24 9.92
N ALA A 283 8.68 36.80 11.06
CA ALA A 283 9.00 37.68 12.17
C ALA A 283 10.06 38.73 11.77
N LEU A 284 11.09 38.33 11.04
CA LEU A 284 12.11 39.25 10.52
C LEU A 284 11.51 40.26 9.54
N GLY A 285 10.58 39.82 8.69
CA GLY A 285 9.81 40.70 7.80
C GLY A 285 8.96 41.72 8.58
N ILE A 286 8.29 41.31 9.65
CA ILE A 286 7.51 42.21 10.52
C ILE A 286 8.43 43.23 11.20
N VAL A 287 9.58 42.79 11.74
CA VAL A 287 10.56 43.69 12.37
C VAL A 287 11.08 44.73 11.37
N ALA A 288 11.40 44.30 10.15
CA ALA A 288 11.83 45.20 9.08
C ALA A 288 10.74 46.21 8.71
N LEU A 289 9.48 45.79 8.61
CA LEU A 289 8.34 46.68 8.34
C LEU A 289 8.13 47.69 9.46
N LEU A 290 8.20 47.27 10.73
CA LEU A 290 8.09 48.16 11.88
C LEU A 290 9.23 49.17 11.92
N TRP A 291 10.45 48.75 11.55
CA TRP A 291 11.59 49.64 11.45
C TRP A 291 11.38 50.70 10.34
N ILE A 292 10.94 50.30 9.16
CA ILE A 292 10.60 51.23 8.05
C ILE A 292 9.48 52.19 8.47
N ALA A 293 8.43 51.69 9.13
CA ALA A 293 7.31 52.52 9.60
C ALA A 293 7.76 53.54 10.64
N ARG A 294 8.65 53.16 11.56
CA ARG A 294 9.25 54.06 12.56
C ARG A 294 10.04 55.18 11.88
N GLU A 295 10.91 54.84 10.93
CA GLU A 295 11.69 55.83 10.18
C GLU A 295 10.78 56.81 9.44
N LEU A 296 9.77 56.30 8.71
CA LEU A 296 8.78 57.14 8.02
C LEU A 296 8.01 58.06 8.98
N TRP A 297 7.70 57.59 10.19
CA TRP A 297 7.02 58.39 11.21
C TRP A 297 7.91 59.52 11.74
N MET A 298 9.19 59.25 12.02
CA MET A 298 10.17 60.26 12.43
C MET A 298 10.32 61.35 11.38
N TYR A 299 10.53 60.98 10.11
CA TYR A 299 10.65 61.93 9.00
C TYR A 299 9.40 62.82 8.83
N ARG A 300 8.22 62.32 9.18
CA ARG A 300 6.98 63.10 9.10
C ARG A 300 6.89 64.19 10.17
N HIS A 301 7.51 63.98 11.34
CA HIS A 301 7.39 64.89 12.48
C HIS A 301 8.52 65.93 12.56
N GLU A 302 9.68 65.70 11.93
CA GLU A 302 10.82 66.65 11.97
C GLU A 302 10.82 67.70 10.85
N GLY A 303 9.92 67.63 9.86
CA GLY A 303 9.86 68.60 8.76
C GLY A 303 9.01 69.83 9.05
N ASP A 304 9.66 70.99 9.18
CA ASP A 304 9.03 72.31 9.16
C ASP A 304 8.20 72.50 7.88
N ALA A 305 7.09 73.22 7.99
CA ALA A 305 5.98 73.16 7.03
C ALA A 305 6.30 73.61 5.58
N GLU A 306 7.43 74.28 5.34
CA GLU A 306 7.87 74.75 4.01
C GLU A 306 8.64 73.70 3.18
N GLU A 307 9.25 72.66 3.78
CA GLU A 307 10.03 71.64 3.05
C GLU A 307 9.18 70.43 2.57
N ARG A 308 7.85 70.53 2.65
CA ARG A 308 6.93 69.39 2.49
C ARG A 308 6.78 68.87 1.05
N GLU A 309 7.05 69.67 0.03
CA GLU A 309 6.98 69.21 -1.37
C GLU A 309 8.21 68.39 -1.77
N ASP A 310 9.42 68.87 -1.47
CA ASP A 310 10.68 68.16 -1.75
C ASP A 310 10.80 66.86 -0.92
N ALA A 311 10.27 66.85 0.31
CA ALA A 311 10.27 65.67 1.16
C ALA A 311 9.44 64.51 0.60
N ARG A 312 8.33 64.80 -0.10
CA ARG A 312 7.47 63.75 -0.70
C ARG A 312 8.16 63.07 -1.87
N GLU A 313 8.86 63.81 -2.72
CA GLU A 313 9.63 63.21 -3.83
C GLU A 313 10.74 62.30 -3.31
N ARG A 314 11.50 62.76 -2.30
CA ARG A 314 12.55 61.95 -1.66
C ARG A 314 11.99 60.68 -1.00
N GLN A 315 10.84 60.76 -0.33
CA GLN A 315 10.17 59.59 0.26
C GLN A 315 9.77 58.56 -0.79
N THR A 316 9.20 58.97 -1.92
CA THR A 316 8.83 58.02 -2.98
C THR A 316 10.07 57.40 -3.65
N ALA A 317 11.18 58.12 -3.75
CA ALA A 317 12.44 57.59 -4.27
C ALA A 317 13.06 56.54 -3.34
N VAL A 318 13.08 56.79 -2.03
CA VAL A 318 13.58 55.82 -1.03
C VAL A 318 12.69 54.58 -0.98
N LEU A 319 11.36 54.76 -1.02
CA LEU A 319 10.44 53.61 -1.02
C LEU A 319 10.58 52.78 -2.29
N ARG A 320 10.70 53.41 -3.48
CA ARG A 320 10.97 52.68 -4.74
C ARG A 320 12.31 51.94 -4.69
N LYS A 321 13.34 52.53 -4.09
CA LYS A 321 14.65 51.89 -3.94
C LYS A 321 14.59 50.69 -2.99
N ALA A 322 13.99 50.86 -1.82
CA ALA A 322 13.81 49.79 -0.83
C ALA A 322 12.93 48.66 -1.38
N LEU A 323 11.84 48.99 -2.07
CA LEU A 323 10.95 48.00 -2.69
C LEU A 323 11.66 47.26 -3.82
N ARG A 324 12.50 47.95 -4.62
CA ARG A 324 13.33 47.32 -5.64
C ARG A 324 14.42 46.42 -5.05
N GLU A 325 15.03 46.79 -3.93
CA GLU A 325 16.11 45.97 -3.31
C GLU A 325 15.56 44.78 -2.51
N VAL A 326 14.45 44.95 -1.79
CA VAL A 326 13.86 43.91 -0.94
C VAL A 326 12.95 42.96 -1.71
N LEU A 327 12.09 43.51 -2.59
CA LEU A 327 11.12 42.71 -3.36
C LEU A 327 11.62 42.41 -4.77
N GLY A 328 12.66 43.09 -5.26
CA GLY A 328 13.30 42.79 -6.55
C GLY A 328 13.69 41.33 -6.72
N PRO A 329 14.27 40.63 -5.72
CA PRO A 329 14.59 39.21 -5.83
C PRO A 329 13.37 38.29 -5.88
N LEU A 330 12.23 38.71 -5.32
CA LEU A 330 10.98 37.94 -5.29
C LEU A 330 10.12 38.12 -6.55
N TYR A 331 10.24 39.28 -7.20
CA TYR A 331 9.51 39.62 -8.44
C TYR A 331 10.39 39.65 -9.68
N ALA A 332 11.71 39.43 -9.55
CA ALA A 332 12.57 39.20 -10.69
C ALA A 332 12.05 37.94 -11.40
N PRO A 333 11.63 38.03 -12.68
CA PRO A 333 11.16 36.88 -13.41
C PRO A 333 12.23 35.79 -13.34
N PRO A 334 11.88 34.55 -12.97
CA PRO A 334 12.84 33.47 -12.77
C PRO A 334 13.52 33.20 -14.11
N ASN A 335 14.74 33.72 -14.26
CA ASN A 335 15.68 33.44 -15.34
C ASN A 335 15.08 33.38 -16.75
N GLY A 336 14.85 34.54 -17.36
CA GLY A 336 14.86 34.71 -18.81
C GLY A 336 16.24 34.50 -19.47
N GLY A 337 17.14 33.75 -18.84
CA GLY A 337 18.53 33.54 -19.25
C GLY A 337 18.73 32.63 -20.46
N ARG A 338 17.66 32.06 -21.04
CA ARG A 338 17.76 31.20 -22.25
C ARG A 338 17.25 31.84 -23.54
N HIS A 339 16.58 33.01 -23.49
CA HIS A 339 16.07 33.65 -24.71
C HIS A 339 17.06 34.62 -25.38
N ARG A 340 18.09 35.08 -24.67
CA ARG A 340 19.09 36.00 -25.25
C ARG A 340 20.08 35.31 -26.19
N GLU A 341 20.36 34.01 -26.01
CA GLU A 341 21.27 33.27 -26.91
C GLU A 341 20.61 32.85 -28.23
N ARG A 342 19.27 32.74 -28.31
CA ARG A 342 18.59 32.42 -29.57
C ARG A 342 18.42 33.64 -30.49
N ALA A 343 18.24 34.83 -29.94
CA ALA A 343 18.12 36.05 -30.74
C ALA A 343 19.43 36.50 -31.40
N ALA A 344 20.59 36.11 -30.83
CA ALA A 344 21.90 36.41 -31.42
C ALA A 344 22.30 35.44 -32.55
N ARG A 345 21.67 34.26 -32.65
CA ARG A 345 21.95 33.30 -33.74
C ARG A 345 21.05 33.46 -34.96
N THR A 346 19.89 34.12 -34.84
CA THR A 346 19.01 34.34 -35.99
C THR A 346 19.38 35.57 -36.82
N LEU A 347 20.27 36.44 -36.34
CA LEU A 347 20.74 37.61 -37.08
C LEU A 347 22.01 37.36 -37.91
N SER A 348 22.74 36.26 -37.67
CA SER A 348 23.94 35.91 -38.46
C SER A 348 23.64 35.05 -39.70
N ASP A 349 22.45 34.45 -39.79
CA ASP A 349 22.07 33.55 -40.90
C ASP A 349 21.26 34.25 -42.01
N GLU A 350 20.81 35.50 -41.81
CA GLU A 350 20.08 36.25 -42.84
C GLU A 350 20.98 37.13 -43.72
N GLU A 351 22.26 37.32 -43.38
CA GLU A 351 23.17 38.21 -44.11
C GLU A 351 23.93 37.53 -45.27
N GLU A 352 23.85 36.20 -45.42
CA GLU A 352 24.56 35.43 -46.47
C GLU A 352 23.71 35.07 -47.71
N ARG A 353 22.47 35.57 -47.84
CA ARG A 353 21.54 35.12 -48.90
C ARG A 353 21.16 36.11 -49.99
N PHE A 354 21.97 37.13 -50.21
CA PHE A 354 21.82 38.03 -51.36
C PHE A 354 23.11 38.10 -52.21
N GLU A 355 23.37 37.03 -52.96
CA GLU A 355 24.12 37.16 -54.22
C GLU A 355 23.13 37.39 -55.38
N PRO A 356 23.26 38.47 -56.16
CA PRO A 356 22.49 38.66 -57.39
C PRO A 356 23.06 37.77 -58.49
N LYS A 357 22.20 36.94 -59.09
CA LYS A 357 22.49 36.28 -60.37
C LYS A 357 22.57 37.34 -61.46
N GLU A 358 23.76 37.55 -62.02
CA GLU A 358 23.92 38.19 -63.33
C GLU A 358 23.39 37.26 -64.42
N GLU A 359 22.45 37.78 -65.20
CA GLU A 359 22.03 37.25 -66.50
C GLU A 359 23.02 37.74 -67.57
N VAL A 360 23.73 36.82 -68.25
CA VAL A 360 23.98 36.81 -69.72
C VAL A 360 24.24 35.38 -70.16
#